data_AF-A0A668VG38-F1
#
_entry.id   AF-A0A668VG38-F1
#
_cell.length_a   1.000
_cell.length_b   1.000
_cell.length_c   1.000
_cell.angle_alpha   90.00
_cell.angle_beta   90.00
_cell.angle_gamma   90.00
#
_symmetry.space_group_name_H-M   'P 1'
#
loop_
_entity.id
_entity.type
_entity.pdbx_description
1 polymer ?
#
loop_
_entity_poly.entity_id
_entity_poly.type
_entity_poly.pdbx_seq_one_letter_code
_entity_poly.pdbx_strand_id
1 'polypeptide(L)'
;MTALPVILFQLTCHRDQRARGFQIQLTCKLCRESHKTQVWLCLLVLSLLSTPTCANSVNDAGNLQKCLKQLTPSVKKSDAMLYAPRIQDFPDNCKKTVLNCYMLELKMVLREEEIEDNLQECVHDFNNNLQPSFDGCPACETYTLQNITTFMERLMDLLQNLNST
;
A
#
# COMPACT_ATOMS: atom_id res chain seq x y z
N MET A 1 -4.88 -46.61 19.22
CA MET A 1 -5.19 -45.63 18.17
C MET A 1 -5.77 -44.39 18.83
N THR A 2 -4.97 -43.35 19.06
CA THR A 2 -5.44 -42.08 19.64
C THR A 2 -5.69 -41.10 18.51
N ALA A 3 -6.97 -40.81 18.24
CA ALA A 3 -7.37 -39.82 17.25
C ALA A 3 -7.02 -38.41 17.77
N LEU A 4 -6.19 -37.67 17.01
CA LEU A 4 -5.97 -36.24 17.27
C LEU A 4 -7.25 -35.48 16.91
N PRO A 5 -7.78 -34.61 17.80
CA PRO A 5 -8.83 -33.68 17.41
C PRO A 5 -8.22 -32.62 16.48
N VAL A 6 -8.51 -32.72 15.19
CA VAL A 6 -8.22 -31.67 14.21
C VAL A 6 -9.39 -30.70 14.21
N ILE A 7 -9.20 -29.51 14.77
CA ILE A 7 -10.20 -28.43 14.68
C ILE A 7 -9.84 -27.59 13.45
N LEU A 8 -10.66 -27.69 12.40
CA LEU A 8 -10.50 -26.90 11.19
C LEU A 8 -11.25 -25.57 11.35
N PHE A 9 -10.53 -24.47 11.58
CA PHE A 9 -11.10 -23.13 11.52
C PHE A 9 -11.09 -22.65 10.07
N GLN A 10 -12.28 -22.52 9.45
CA GLN A 10 -12.44 -21.86 8.16
C GLN A 10 -12.80 -20.39 8.40
N LEU A 11 -11.84 -19.50 8.20
CA LEU A 11 -12.05 -18.05 8.21
C LEU A 11 -12.50 -17.62 6.81
N THR A 12 -13.80 -17.34 6.65
CA THR A 12 -14.36 -16.82 5.40
C THR A 12 -14.27 -15.29 5.40
N CYS A 13 -13.52 -14.72 4.44
CA CYS A 13 -13.55 -13.29 4.15
C CYS A 13 -14.66 -12.99 3.14
N HIS A 14 -15.36 -11.87 3.34
CA HIS A 14 -16.49 -11.51 2.48
C HIS A 14 -15.99 -10.93 1.14
N ARG A 15 -16.30 -11.64 0.05
CA ARG A 15 -16.15 -11.28 -1.38
C ARG A 15 -14.75 -11.50 -1.99
N ASP A 16 -14.69 -12.44 -2.95
CA ASP A 16 -13.64 -12.73 -3.96
C ASP A 16 -12.15 -12.62 -3.60
N GLN A 17 -11.80 -12.71 -2.32
CA GLN A 17 -10.40 -12.80 -1.89
C GLN A 17 -10.03 -14.26 -1.64
N ARG A 18 -8.94 -14.72 -2.26
CA ARG A 18 -8.39 -16.08 -2.05
C ARG A 18 -8.00 -16.24 -0.58
N ALA A 19 -8.82 -16.99 0.16
CA ALA A 19 -8.44 -17.50 1.46
C ALA A 19 -7.26 -18.48 1.28
N ARG A 20 -6.04 -18.11 1.69
CA ARG A 20 -5.01 -19.11 1.98
C ARG A 20 -5.37 -19.72 3.33
N GLY A 21 -5.96 -20.92 3.30
CA GLY A 21 -6.18 -21.70 4.50
C GLY A 21 -4.84 -22.03 5.14
N PHE A 22 -4.60 -21.54 6.37
CA PHE A 22 -3.46 -21.97 7.17
C PHE A 22 -3.87 -23.17 8.02
N GLN A 23 -3.21 -24.32 7.83
CA GLN A 23 -3.32 -25.44 8.75
C GLN A 23 -2.40 -25.17 9.95
N ILE A 24 -2.95 -24.71 11.06
CA ILE A 24 -2.21 -24.58 12.31
C ILE A 24 -2.18 -25.96 12.97
N GLN A 25 -1.10 -26.71 12.76
CA GLN A 25 -0.85 -27.95 13.50
C GLN A 25 -0.19 -27.61 14.84
N LEU A 26 -1.02 -27.38 15.86
CA LEU A 26 -0.57 -27.13 17.24
C LEU A 26 0.08 -28.39 17.84
N THR A 27 1.39 -28.54 17.65
CA THR A 27 2.20 -29.51 18.40
C THR A 27 2.67 -28.89 19.72
N CYS A 28 1.73 -28.50 20.58
CA CYS A 28 2.08 -28.02 21.91
C CYS A 28 2.43 -29.21 22.82
N LYS A 29 3.73 -29.56 22.91
CA LYS A 29 4.23 -30.55 23.88
C LYS A 29 3.99 -30.16 25.35
N LEU A 30 3.64 -28.89 25.62
CA LEU A 30 3.42 -28.35 26.97
C LEU A 30 1.98 -28.47 27.48
N CYS A 31 1.02 -28.89 26.65
CA CYS A 31 -0.40 -29.01 27.05
C CYS A 31 -0.78 -30.39 27.63
N ARG A 32 0.19 -31.29 27.86
CA ARG A 32 -0.10 -32.68 28.23
C ARG A 32 -0.65 -32.84 29.66
N GLU A 33 -0.42 -31.87 30.54
CA GLU A 33 -0.95 -31.86 31.90
C GLU A 33 -1.39 -30.45 32.28
N SER A 34 -2.62 -30.08 31.93
CA SER A 34 -3.33 -29.07 32.72
C SER A 34 -4.83 -29.14 32.57
N HIS A 35 -5.51 -28.83 33.66
CA HIS A 35 -6.95 -28.88 33.86
C HIS A 35 -7.72 -28.14 32.77
N LYS A 36 -8.94 -28.62 32.47
CA LYS A 36 -9.87 -28.18 31.40
C LYS A 36 -9.95 -26.67 31.17
N THR A 37 -9.76 -25.85 32.20
CA THR A 37 -9.80 -24.38 32.15
C THR A 37 -8.59 -23.76 31.44
N GLN A 38 -7.39 -24.35 31.56
CA GLN A 38 -6.17 -23.82 30.94
C GLN A 38 -6.12 -24.04 29.43
N VAL A 39 -6.68 -25.16 28.95
CA VAL A 39 -6.84 -25.41 27.51
C VAL A 39 -7.79 -24.39 26.89
N TRP A 40 -8.86 -24.04 27.62
CA TRP A 40 -9.85 -23.06 27.16
C TRP A 40 -9.28 -21.64 27.11
N LEU A 41 -8.45 -21.26 28.10
CA LEU A 41 -7.69 -20.00 28.08
C LEU A 41 -6.70 -19.93 26.92
N CYS A 42 -5.95 -21.01 26.63
CA CYS A 42 -5.04 -21.03 25.48
C CYS A 42 -5.79 -20.89 24.16
N LEU A 43 -6.95 -21.53 24.01
CA LEU A 43 -7.82 -21.37 22.82
C LEU A 43 -8.38 -19.94 22.73
N LEU A 44 -8.80 -19.35 23.85
CA LEU A 44 -9.29 -17.97 23.91
C LEU A 44 -8.19 -16.98 23.49
N VAL A 45 -6.99 -17.11 24.05
CA VAL A 45 -5.82 -16.28 23.71
C VAL A 45 -5.46 -16.45 22.24
N LEU A 46 -5.39 -17.68 21.73
CA LEU A 46 -5.11 -17.92 20.31
C LEU A 46 -6.20 -17.34 19.40
N SER A 47 -7.48 -17.39 19.79
CA SER A 47 -8.59 -16.79 19.03
C SER A 47 -8.57 -15.25 19.02
N LEU A 48 -8.06 -14.63 20.08
CA LEU A 48 -7.87 -13.17 20.17
C LEU A 48 -6.64 -12.70 19.37
N LEU A 49 -5.56 -13.49 19.38
CA LEU A 49 -4.37 -13.22 18.57
C LEU A 49 -4.55 -13.57 17.09
N SER A 50 -5.49 -14.47 16.76
CA SER A 50 -5.82 -14.83 15.39
C SER A 50 -6.87 -13.93 14.76
N THR A 51 -7.00 -12.67 15.20
CA THR A 51 -7.79 -11.71 14.42
C THR A 51 -7.22 -11.70 13.01
N PRO A 52 -7.98 -12.12 11.98
CA PRO A 52 -7.49 -11.99 10.63
C PRO A 52 -7.39 -10.48 10.39
N THR A 53 -6.17 -9.95 10.43
CA THR A 53 -5.88 -8.68 9.80
C THR A 53 -6.06 -8.96 8.31
N CYS A 54 -7.29 -8.78 7.85
CA CYS A 54 -7.54 -8.61 6.42
C CYS A 54 -6.71 -7.40 6.03
N ALA A 55 -5.54 -7.63 5.44
CA ALA A 55 -4.86 -6.60 4.69
C ALA A 55 -5.88 -6.18 3.63
N ASN A 56 -6.54 -5.04 3.83
CA ASN A 56 -7.30 -4.45 2.75
C ASN A 56 -6.30 -4.35 1.60
N SER A 57 -6.52 -5.09 0.51
CA SER A 57 -5.95 -4.69 -0.77
C SER A 57 -6.68 -3.40 -1.15
N VAL A 58 -6.33 -2.33 -0.44
CA VAL A 58 -6.78 -0.99 -0.73
C VAL A 58 -6.32 -0.76 -2.16
N ASN A 59 -7.23 -0.29 -3.01
CA ASN A 59 -6.83 0.17 -4.32
C ASN A 59 -5.99 1.45 -4.12
N ASP A 60 -4.71 1.26 -3.79
CA ASP A 60 -3.81 2.31 -3.30
C ASP A 60 -3.68 3.43 -4.33
N ALA A 61 -3.61 3.07 -5.62
CA ALA A 61 -3.57 4.03 -6.72
C ALA A 61 -4.90 4.77 -6.89
N GLY A 62 -6.05 4.10 -6.76
CA GLY A 62 -7.37 4.75 -6.78
C GLY A 62 -7.58 5.72 -5.60
N ASN A 63 -7.12 5.36 -4.41
CA ASN A 63 -7.17 6.21 -3.22
C ASN A 63 -6.25 7.41 -3.36
N LEU A 64 -5.02 7.22 -3.82
CA LEU A 64 -4.10 8.30 -4.13
C LEU A 64 -4.70 9.26 -5.16
N GLN A 65 -5.30 8.74 -6.25
CA GLN A 65 -5.93 9.57 -7.27
C GLN A 65 -7.04 10.46 -6.68
N LYS A 66 -7.85 9.93 -5.77
CA LYS A 66 -8.90 10.70 -5.09
C LYS A 66 -8.31 11.78 -4.20
N CYS A 67 -7.22 11.48 -3.51
CA CYS A 67 -6.53 12.44 -2.67
C CYS A 67 -5.86 13.57 -3.47
N LEU A 68 -5.18 13.24 -4.57
CA LEU A 68 -4.55 14.23 -5.44
C LEU A 68 -5.57 15.23 -6.01
N LYS A 69 -6.80 14.80 -6.28
CA LYS A 69 -7.89 15.71 -6.69
C LYS A 69 -8.22 16.76 -5.61
N GLN A 70 -8.16 16.38 -4.33
CA GLN A 70 -8.40 17.30 -3.21
C GLN A 70 -7.22 18.24 -2.99
N LEU A 71 -5.99 17.75 -3.20
CA LEU A 71 -4.77 18.55 -3.08
C LEU A 71 -4.61 19.56 -4.23
N THR A 72 -5.04 19.19 -5.43
CA THR A 72 -4.80 19.94 -6.68
C THR A 72 -4.97 21.47 -6.57
N PRO A 73 -6.06 22.01 -5.98
CA PRO A 73 -6.23 23.45 -5.84
C PRO A 73 -5.12 24.12 -5.03
N SER A 74 -4.66 23.45 -3.98
CA SER A 74 -3.61 23.97 -3.09
C SER A 74 -2.22 23.81 -3.69
N VAL A 75 -1.95 22.76 -4.47
CA VAL A 75 -0.63 22.56 -5.10
C VAL A 75 -0.45 23.46 -6.33
N LYS A 76 -1.52 23.75 -7.06
CA LYS A 76 -1.48 24.55 -8.31
C LYS A 76 -1.02 26.00 -8.13
N LYS A 77 -0.93 26.52 -6.91
CA LYS A 77 -0.37 27.84 -6.62
C LYS A 77 1.17 27.87 -6.73
N SER A 78 1.82 26.71 -6.70
CA SER A 78 3.26 26.59 -6.78
C SER A 78 3.80 26.92 -8.16
N ASP A 79 4.92 27.64 -8.20
CA ASP A 79 5.71 27.91 -9.41
C ASP A 79 6.85 26.90 -9.63
N ALA A 80 6.89 25.84 -8.81
CA ALA A 80 7.90 24.79 -8.89
C ALA A 80 7.94 24.11 -10.26
N MET A 81 9.16 23.82 -10.69
CA MET A 81 9.46 23.02 -11.87
C MET A 81 9.92 21.64 -11.41
N LEU A 82 9.20 20.60 -11.83
CA LEU A 82 9.28 19.26 -11.23
C LEU A 82 9.58 18.21 -12.30
N TYR A 83 10.31 17.16 -11.94
CA TYR A 83 10.58 16.04 -12.86
C TYR A 83 9.27 15.30 -13.18
N ALA A 84 8.82 15.39 -14.44
CA ALA A 84 7.50 14.91 -14.84
C ALA A 84 7.57 14.01 -16.09
N PRO A 85 8.07 12.77 -16.00
CA PRO A 85 8.11 11.85 -17.14
C PRO A 85 6.74 11.53 -17.73
N ARG A 86 6.65 11.44 -19.05
CA ARG A 86 5.52 10.85 -19.76
C ARG A 86 5.60 9.34 -19.68
N ILE A 87 4.46 8.66 -19.83
CA ILE A 87 4.40 7.17 -19.86
C ILE A 87 5.32 6.58 -20.96
N GLN A 88 5.60 7.33 -22.02
CA GLN A 88 6.46 6.92 -23.12
C GLN A 88 7.96 7.10 -22.84
N ASP A 89 8.33 7.82 -21.78
CA ASP A 89 9.72 8.19 -21.50
C ASP A 89 10.48 7.08 -20.75
N PHE A 90 9.79 5.99 -20.36
CA PHE A 90 10.37 4.91 -19.57
C PHE A 90 9.77 3.54 -19.89
N PRO A 91 10.52 2.44 -19.65
CA PRO A 91 10.02 1.07 -19.81
C PRO A 91 8.89 0.71 -18.82
N ASP A 92 7.98 -0.19 -19.20
CA ASP A 92 6.83 -0.60 -18.37
C ASP A 92 7.21 -1.13 -16.97
N ASN A 93 8.35 -1.81 -16.84
CA ASN A 93 8.85 -2.30 -15.55
C ASN A 93 9.25 -1.18 -14.59
N CYS A 94 9.42 0.06 -15.09
CA CYS A 94 9.83 1.22 -14.30
C CYS A 94 8.65 2.02 -13.72
N LYS A 95 7.39 1.64 -13.96
CA LYS A 95 6.21 2.40 -13.49
C LYS A 95 6.23 2.71 -12.00
N LYS A 96 6.57 1.74 -11.14
CA LYS A 96 6.63 1.95 -9.68
C LYS A 96 7.76 2.90 -9.28
N THR A 97 8.91 2.82 -9.95
CA THR A 97 10.07 3.68 -9.71
C THR A 97 9.81 5.10 -10.17
N VAL A 98 9.14 5.26 -11.31
CA VAL A 98 8.69 6.58 -11.78
C VAL A 98 7.60 7.16 -10.88
N LEU A 99 6.67 6.34 -10.40
CA LEU A 99 5.68 6.80 -9.42
C LEU A 99 6.36 7.26 -8.13
N ASN A 100 7.44 6.60 -7.70
CA ASN A 100 8.24 7.05 -6.57
C ASN A 100 8.87 8.43 -6.83
N CYS A 101 9.38 8.69 -8.04
CA CYS A 101 9.85 10.03 -8.43
C CYS A 101 8.73 11.08 -8.25
N TYR A 102 7.53 10.81 -8.76
CA TYR A 102 6.39 11.71 -8.58
C TYR A 102 6.05 11.96 -7.10
N MET A 103 6.14 10.94 -6.23
CA MET A 103 5.88 11.13 -4.80
C MET A 103 6.95 11.98 -4.12
N LEU A 104 8.23 11.84 -4.51
CA LEU A 104 9.33 12.65 -3.98
C LEU A 104 9.16 14.12 -4.36
N GLU A 105 8.91 14.39 -5.65
CA GLU A 105 8.67 15.74 -6.18
C GLU A 105 7.45 16.37 -5.49
N LEU A 106 6.34 15.64 -5.39
CA LEU A 106 5.12 16.16 -4.77
C LEU A 106 5.31 16.46 -3.28
N LYS A 107 6.05 15.63 -2.54
CA LYS A 107 6.36 15.88 -1.12
C LYS A 107 7.18 17.15 -0.92
N MET A 108 8.05 17.49 -1.85
CA MET A 108 8.78 18.75 -1.83
C MET A 108 7.79 19.92 -1.98
N VAL A 109 6.88 19.87 -2.95
CA VAL A 109 5.89 20.95 -3.15
C VAL A 109 4.95 21.10 -1.96
N LEU A 110 4.46 19.99 -1.39
CA LEU A 110 3.57 20.04 -0.22
C LEU A 110 4.23 20.75 0.97
N ARG A 111 5.55 20.56 1.14
CA ARG A 111 6.34 21.24 2.18
C ARG A 111 6.54 22.72 1.86
N GLU A 112 6.91 23.06 0.63
CA GLU A 112 7.17 24.45 0.23
C GLU A 112 5.91 25.31 0.25
N GLU A 113 4.77 24.72 -0.11
CA GLU A 113 3.47 25.40 -0.10
C GLU A 113 2.77 25.42 1.26
N GLU A 114 3.42 24.88 2.30
CA GLU A 114 2.91 24.77 3.68
C GLU A 114 1.48 24.19 3.74
N ILE A 115 1.24 23.12 2.99
CA ILE A 115 -0.06 22.45 2.97
C ILE A 115 -0.32 21.76 4.31
N GLU A 116 -1.55 21.89 4.85
CA GLU A 116 -1.95 21.27 6.12
C GLU A 116 -1.68 19.77 6.16
N ASP A 117 -1.19 19.28 7.30
CA ASP A 117 -0.74 17.89 7.50
C ASP A 117 -1.80 16.84 7.17
N ASN A 118 -3.06 17.12 7.50
CA ASN A 118 -4.22 16.27 7.21
C ASN A 118 -4.47 16.06 5.71
N LEU A 119 -4.14 17.04 4.87
CA LEU A 119 -4.34 16.98 3.42
C LEU A 119 -3.23 16.18 2.73
N GLN A 120 -2.03 16.14 3.34
CA GLN A 120 -0.87 15.42 2.80
C GLN A 120 -0.69 14.00 3.35
N GLU A 121 -1.41 13.61 4.41
CA GLU A 121 -1.32 12.29 5.05
C GLU A 121 -1.44 11.13 4.03
N CYS A 122 -2.38 11.24 3.09
CA CYS A 122 -2.58 10.23 2.05
C CYS A 122 -1.35 10.02 1.14
N VAL A 123 -0.59 11.08 0.84
CA VAL A 123 0.61 11.02 -0.02
C VAL A 123 1.73 10.39 0.77
N HIS A 124 1.82 10.73 2.06
CA HIS A 124 2.78 10.12 2.98
C HIS A 124 2.53 8.61 3.13
N ASP A 125 1.29 8.23 3.40
CA ASP A 125 0.86 6.84 3.55
C ASP A 125 1.10 6.04 2.28
N PHE A 126 0.71 6.56 1.12
CA PHE A 126 0.95 5.91 -0.15
C PHE A 126 2.45 5.71 -0.39
N ASN A 127 3.25 6.76 -0.19
CA ASN A 127 4.69 6.71 -0.39
C ASN A 127 5.38 5.70 0.55
N ASN A 128 4.92 5.56 1.79
CA ASN A 128 5.48 4.60 2.75
C ASN A 128 5.18 3.14 2.37
N ASN A 129 4.06 2.90 1.69
CA ASN A 129 3.68 1.58 1.20
C ASN A 129 4.25 1.27 -0.19
N LEU A 130 4.82 2.26 -0.88
CA LEU A 130 5.40 2.09 -2.19
C LEU A 130 6.71 1.29 -2.10
N GLN A 131 6.78 0.16 -2.80
CA GLN A 131 7.98 -0.66 -2.92
C GLN A 131 8.51 -0.58 -4.36
N PRO A 132 9.34 0.42 -4.69
CA PRO A 132 9.94 0.54 -6.02
C PRO A 132 11.03 -0.50 -6.25
N SER A 133 11.23 -0.91 -7.51
CA SER A 133 12.35 -1.74 -7.95
C SER A 133 13.19 -0.92 -8.92
N PHE A 134 14.44 -0.66 -8.56
CA PHE A 134 15.30 0.29 -9.28
C PHE A 134 16.10 -0.35 -10.43
N ASP A 135 15.98 -1.66 -10.64
CA ASP A 135 16.84 -2.39 -11.57
C ASP A 135 16.61 -1.95 -13.03
N GLY A 136 17.59 -1.24 -13.59
CA GLY A 136 17.61 -0.80 -14.98
C GLY A 136 16.72 0.41 -15.30
N CYS A 137 16.20 1.12 -14.30
CA CYS A 137 15.34 2.30 -14.49
C CYS A 137 16.13 3.61 -14.42
N PRO A 138 15.81 4.62 -15.25
CA PRO A 138 16.45 5.93 -15.17
C PRO A 138 16.19 6.62 -13.82
N ALA A 139 17.16 7.43 -13.37
CA ALA A 139 17.01 8.29 -12.20
C ALA A 139 16.00 9.41 -12.47
N CYS A 140 15.35 9.93 -11.42
CA CYS A 140 14.29 10.92 -11.53
C CYS A 140 14.76 12.20 -12.25
N GLU A 141 15.99 12.61 -11.97
CA GLU A 141 16.61 13.84 -12.45
C GLU A 141 16.98 13.78 -13.94
N THR A 142 16.83 12.62 -14.58
CA THR A 142 17.05 12.48 -16.03
C THR A 142 15.85 12.92 -16.85
N TYR A 143 14.67 13.02 -16.23
CA TYR A 143 13.45 13.44 -16.91
C TYR A 143 13.37 14.96 -17.05
N THR A 144 12.54 15.44 -17.97
CA THR A 144 12.38 16.89 -18.17
C THR A 144 11.59 17.51 -17.03
N LEU A 145 12.06 18.67 -16.56
CA LEU A 145 11.30 19.53 -15.66
C LEU A 145 10.05 20.09 -16.35
N GLN A 146 8.93 20.15 -15.63
CA GLN A 146 7.66 20.70 -16.08
C GLN A 146 7.00 21.50 -14.96
N ASN A 147 6.08 22.41 -15.33
CA ASN A 147 5.29 23.13 -14.33
C ASN A 147 4.34 22.18 -13.56
N ILE A 148 3.85 22.64 -12.41
CA ILE A 148 2.97 21.86 -11.53
C ILE A 148 1.69 21.35 -12.23
N THR A 149 1.14 22.10 -13.19
CA THR A 149 -0.09 21.69 -13.89
C THR A 149 0.19 20.46 -14.75
N THR A 150 1.23 20.51 -15.59
CA THR A 150 1.65 19.40 -16.43
C THR A 150 2.14 18.21 -15.60
N PHE A 151 2.83 18.47 -14.48
CA PHE A 151 3.24 17.44 -13.53
C PHE A 151 2.02 16.67 -12.98
N MET A 152 1.00 17.38 -12.48
CA MET A 152 -0.20 16.76 -11.91
C MET A 152 -1.00 15.98 -12.95
N GLU A 153 -1.11 16.50 -14.18
CA GLU A 153 -1.76 15.79 -15.29
C GLU A 153 -1.08 14.46 -15.60
N ARG A 154 0.25 14.47 -15.78
CA ARG A 154 1.01 13.25 -16.10
C ARG A 154 1.00 12.24 -14.95
N LEU A 155 1.02 12.70 -13.69
CA LEU A 155 0.84 11.83 -12.53
C LEU A 155 -0.53 11.14 -12.55
N MET A 156 -1.59 11.89 -12.83
CA MET A 156 -2.95 11.34 -12.93
C MET A 156 -3.08 10.32 -14.06
N ASP A 157 -2.40 10.54 -15.20
CA ASP A 157 -2.35 9.58 -16.30
C ASP A 157 -1.60 8.29 -15.92
N LEU A 158 -0.48 8.40 -15.22
CA LEU A 158 0.27 7.25 -14.72
C LEU A 158 -0.56 6.41 -13.74
N LEU A 159 -1.28 7.05 -12.82
CA LEU A 159 -2.17 6.36 -11.88
C LEU A 159 -3.33 5.65 -12.59
N GLN A 160 -3.89 6.26 -13.63
CA GLN A 160 -4.92 5.62 -14.46
C GLN A 160 -4.35 4.39 -15.19
N ASN A 161 -3.14 4.49 -15.75
CA ASN A 161 -2.48 3.38 -16.42
C ASN A 161 -2.24 2.19 -15.46
N LEU A 162 -1.84 2.47 -14.23
CA LEU A 162 -1.66 1.46 -13.19
C LEU A 162 -2.98 0.80 -12.76
N ASN A 163 -4.08 1.55 -12.72
CA ASN A 163 -5.41 1.02 -12.39
C ASN A 163 -6.04 0.19 -13.52
N SER A 164 -5.60 0.38 -14.77
CA SER A 164 -6.10 -0.35 -15.95
C SER A 164 -5.40 -1.68 -16.24
N THR A 165 -4.38 -2.03 -15.46
CA THR A 165 -3.57 -3.25 -15.61
C THR A 165 -3.97 -4.30 -14.57
#